data_AF-A0A937VU19-F1
#
_entry.id   AF-A0A937VU19-F1
#
_cell.length_a   1.000
_cell.length_b   1.000
_cell.length_c   1.000
_cell.angle_alpha   90.00
_cell.angle_beta   90.00
_cell.angle_gamma   90.00
#
_symmetry.space_group_name_H-M   'P 1'
#
loop_
_entity.id
_entity.type
_entity.pdbx_description
1 polymer ?
#
loop_
_entity_poly.entity_id
_entity_poly.type
_entity_poly.pdbx_seq_one_letter_code
_entity_poly.pdbx_strand_id
1 'polypeptide(L)'
;MKKYISYIDYKNTNQISKRKKHLWLKENGYLHSGSSPRYLSAWEELSREFGFNFTVKSQNNKQIIEVNNMPSLHGNHVSLEFLIKIKKGLISVTLDEKLSEELNTILKKIQRIHFSGLPNYSYHDLVEFCKMISTKQRIDFILPVCPDWSYDPTKLNYTFEKLNDGIGLVAQKALRSTKDLINIFLPDQENFYFHFIIGDSMGLNPDQIKAANVKDFTEFKKLCISSQKKIETELSSFLNTNHFTVDLMSDLLSKELSLDGYTKLLEDLFKNFDLEKCYKTFKTKKNFETQLKSRAPLYEKIYKQTDMDVIQQIYIKHLIEYNILASLFKNFGKNNVILGFDAKGMQLGYKMHDTNLCVLSFQKH
;
A
#
# COMPACT_ATOMS: atom_id res chain seq x y z
N MET A 1 -1.65 24.80 13.62
CA MET A 1 -0.56 24.59 12.64
C MET A 1 0.02 23.19 12.87
N LYS A 2 -0.46 22.17 12.14
CA LYS A 2 -0.11 20.75 12.37
C LYS A 2 1.14 20.39 11.55
N LYS A 3 2.29 20.25 12.22
CA LYS A 3 3.55 19.76 11.62
C LYS A 3 3.50 18.24 11.53
N TYR A 4 3.44 17.70 10.31
CA TYR A 4 3.68 16.28 10.03
C TYR A 4 5.11 16.14 9.50
N ILE A 5 6.03 15.54 10.28
CA ILE A 5 7.38 15.21 9.81
C ILE A 5 7.81 13.80 10.27
N SER A 6 7.93 12.95 9.25
CA SER A 6 8.81 11.79 8.97
C SER A 6 9.20 10.73 10.02
N TYR A 7 8.79 9.50 9.69
CA TYR A 7 9.50 8.21 9.80
C TYR A 7 11.00 8.30 10.12
N ILE A 8 11.39 7.80 11.29
CA ILE A 8 12.78 7.43 11.61
C ILE A 8 12.92 5.91 11.45
N ASP A 9 13.97 5.52 10.73
CA ASP A 9 14.36 4.15 10.42
C ASP A 9 14.57 3.30 11.71
N TYR A 10 13.64 2.39 11.97
CA TYR A 10 13.53 1.61 13.20
C TYR A 10 14.67 0.58 13.38
N LYS A 11 15.49 0.36 12.35
CA LYS A 11 16.51 -0.71 12.38
C LYS A 11 17.80 -0.34 13.13
N ASN A 12 18.11 0.93 13.33
CA ASN A 12 19.38 1.33 13.97
C ASN A 12 19.31 1.63 15.48
N THR A 13 18.12 1.67 16.09
CA THR A 13 18.00 1.96 17.53
C THR A 13 18.01 0.73 18.44
N ASN A 14 17.94 -0.48 17.88
CA ASN A 14 17.81 -1.73 18.64
C ASN A 14 19.13 -2.39 19.12
N GLN A 15 20.29 -1.73 18.97
CA GLN A 15 21.57 -2.24 19.50
C GLN A 15 22.21 -1.32 20.55
N ILE A 16 21.40 -0.63 21.34
CA ILE A 16 21.90 0.01 22.55
C ILE A 16 21.96 -1.06 23.65
N SER A 17 23.16 -1.36 24.14
CA SER A 17 23.33 -2.32 25.24
C SER A 17 22.48 -1.92 26.45
N LYS A 18 21.99 -2.91 27.21
CA LYS A 18 21.16 -2.68 28.43
C LYS A 18 21.79 -1.61 29.36
N ARG A 19 23.12 -1.54 29.42
CA ARG A 19 23.90 -0.56 30.18
C ARG A 19 23.77 0.87 29.63
N LYS A 20 23.89 1.06 28.31
CA LYS A 20 23.75 2.39 27.68
C LYS A 20 22.31 2.93 27.83
N LYS A 21 21.30 2.07 27.68
CA LYS A 21 19.89 2.43 27.92
C LYS A 21 19.64 2.85 29.38
N HIS A 22 20.24 2.12 30.33
CA HIS A 22 20.14 2.45 31.75
C HIS A 22 20.78 3.81 32.08
N LEU A 23 21.96 4.10 31.53
CA LEU A 23 22.65 5.38 31.71
C LEU A 23 21.85 6.53 31.11
N TRP A 24 21.35 6.36 29.89
CA TRP A 24 20.54 7.38 29.22
C TRP A 24 19.28 7.73 30.03
N LEU A 25 18.56 6.74 30.55
CA LEU A 25 17.38 6.97 31.39
C LEU A 25 17.73 7.68 32.71
N LYS A 26 18.89 7.36 33.30
CA LYS A 26 19.40 8.03 34.51
C LYS A 26 19.74 9.50 34.24
N GLU A 27 20.48 9.78 33.17
CA GLU A 27 20.86 11.13 32.74
C GLU A 27 19.64 12.00 32.41
N ASN A 28 18.53 11.39 32.03
CA ASN A 28 17.29 12.07 31.70
C ASN A 28 16.32 12.22 32.88
N GLY A 29 16.74 11.90 34.10
CA GLY A 29 15.99 12.13 35.34
C GLY A 29 15.02 11.01 35.73
N TYR A 30 15.02 9.88 35.00
CA TYR A 30 14.04 8.80 35.21
C TYR A 30 14.55 7.67 36.12
N LEU A 31 15.72 7.85 36.74
CA LEU A 31 16.28 6.89 37.68
C LEU A 31 16.61 7.57 39.01
N HIS A 32 15.69 7.51 39.96
CA HIS A 32 15.94 7.91 41.34
C HIS A 32 16.43 6.68 42.12
N SER A 33 17.57 6.83 42.82
CA SER A 33 18.05 5.85 43.78
C SER A 33 16.96 5.54 44.80
N GLY A 34 16.51 4.28 44.87
CA GLY A 34 15.47 3.83 45.81
C GLY A 34 14.08 3.57 45.19
N SER A 35 13.85 3.92 43.91
CA SER A 35 12.58 3.60 43.25
C SER A 35 12.45 2.11 42.91
N SER A 36 11.59 1.41 43.66
CA SER A 36 11.07 0.10 43.30
C SER A 36 9.56 0.25 43.02
N PRO A 37 9.06 -0.25 41.87
CA PRO A 37 9.81 -0.78 40.73
C PRO A 37 10.64 0.29 39.99
N ARG A 38 11.69 -0.15 39.28
CA ARG A 38 12.54 0.75 38.50
C ARG A 38 11.74 1.52 37.45
N TYR A 39 12.06 2.80 37.29
CA TYR A 39 11.45 3.71 36.29
C TYR A 39 9.96 4.02 36.51
N LEU A 40 9.41 3.77 37.70
CA LEU A 40 7.99 4.01 37.99
C LEU A 40 7.55 5.43 37.61
N SER A 41 8.31 6.45 37.98
CA SER A 41 8.00 7.85 37.65
C SER A 41 7.96 8.11 36.14
N ALA A 42 8.79 7.43 35.36
CA ALA A 42 8.74 7.50 33.91
C ALA A 42 7.43 6.90 33.38
N TRP A 43 7.01 5.75 33.91
CA TRP A 43 5.77 5.11 33.51
C TRP A 43 4.53 5.92 33.90
N GLU A 44 4.50 6.53 35.09
CA GLU A 44 3.43 7.43 35.54
C GLU A 44 3.30 8.68 34.66
N GLU A 45 4.44 9.23 34.26
CA GLU A 45 4.46 10.41 33.40
C GLU A 45 4.01 10.08 31.97
N LEU A 46 4.54 9.01 31.38
CA LEU A 46 4.20 8.60 30.03
C LEU A 46 2.79 8.04 29.92
N SER A 47 2.27 7.41 30.98
CA SER A 47 0.89 6.95 31.07
C SER A 47 -0.09 8.13 30.93
N ARG A 48 0.20 9.27 31.58
CA ARG A 48 -0.59 10.50 31.44
C ARG A 48 -0.47 11.11 30.05
N GLU A 49 0.73 11.13 29.49
CA GLU A 49 1.00 11.72 28.17
C GLU A 49 0.35 10.92 27.02
N PHE A 50 0.44 9.58 27.08
CA PHE A 50 0.06 8.69 25.98
C PHE A 50 -1.19 7.84 26.25
N GLY A 51 -1.85 8.01 27.41
CA GLY A 51 -3.15 7.41 27.71
C GLY A 51 -3.16 5.89 27.88
N PHE A 52 -2.04 5.28 28.30
CA PHE A 52 -1.97 3.85 28.62
C PHE A 52 -1.98 3.59 30.14
N ASN A 53 -2.30 2.36 30.55
CA ASN A 53 -2.36 1.98 31.97
C ASN A 53 -1.22 1.03 32.32
N PHE A 54 -0.81 0.97 33.58
CA PHE A 54 0.09 -0.06 34.06
C PHE A 54 -0.28 -0.48 35.47
N THR A 55 0.18 -1.67 35.85
CA THR A 55 0.01 -2.23 37.19
C THR A 55 1.38 -2.59 37.75
N VAL A 56 1.56 -2.39 39.04
CA VAL A 56 2.76 -2.86 39.76
C VAL A 56 2.42 -4.20 40.38
N LYS A 57 3.08 -5.27 39.95
CA LYS A 57 2.93 -6.62 40.52
C LYS A 57 4.18 -7.00 41.30
N SER A 58 4.01 -7.79 42.34
CA SER A 58 5.12 -8.41 43.08
C SER A 58 5.37 -9.81 42.55
N GLN A 59 6.58 -10.08 42.06
CA GLN A 59 7.01 -11.40 41.59
C GLN A 59 8.43 -11.69 42.11
N ASN A 60 8.60 -12.82 42.82
CA ASN A 60 9.89 -13.25 43.39
C ASN A 60 10.59 -12.16 44.23
N ASN A 61 9.87 -11.54 45.17
CA ASN A 61 10.34 -10.42 46.01
C ASN A 61 10.84 -9.18 45.22
N LYS A 62 10.43 -9.03 43.96
CA LYS A 62 10.70 -7.86 43.12
C LYS A 62 9.39 -7.27 42.64
N GLN A 63 9.28 -5.95 42.66
CA GLN A 63 8.19 -5.26 41.98
C GLN A 63 8.52 -5.17 40.49
N ILE A 64 7.55 -5.55 39.67
CA ILE A 64 7.57 -5.47 38.22
C ILE A 64 6.44 -4.57 37.74
N ILE A 65 6.68 -3.84 36.67
CA ILE A 65 5.67 -3.02 36.00
C ILE A 65 5.11 -3.83 34.84
N GLU A 66 3.82 -4.12 34.89
CA GLU A 66 3.08 -4.72 33.80
C GLU A 66 2.27 -3.62 33.12
N VAL A 67 2.63 -3.33 31.88
CA VAL A 67 2.01 -2.26 31.10
C VAL A 67 0.87 -2.84 30.29
N ASN A 68 -0.34 -2.34 30.55
CA ASN A 68 -1.55 -2.70 29.84
C ASN A 68 -1.79 -1.68 28.74
N ASN A 69 -2.04 -2.14 27.51
CA ASN A 69 -2.29 -1.27 26.35
C ASN A 69 -1.11 -0.33 26.04
N MET A 70 0.12 -0.86 26.09
CA MET A 70 1.30 -0.08 25.77
C MET A 70 1.21 0.51 24.35
N PRO A 71 1.55 1.79 24.12
CA PRO A 71 1.53 2.37 22.80
C PRO A 71 2.39 1.57 21.83
N SER A 72 1.96 1.50 20.58
CA SER A 72 2.71 0.85 19.52
C SER A 72 3.06 1.83 18.41
N LEU A 73 4.07 1.44 17.64
CA LEU A 73 4.38 2.05 16.35
C LEU A 73 4.32 0.94 15.31
N HIS A 74 3.39 1.04 14.38
CA HIS A 74 3.15 0.03 13.36
C HIS A 74 2.86 -1.37 13.93
N GLY A 75 2.10 -1.44 15.02
CA GLY A 75 1.76 -2.68 15.71
C GLY A 75 2.90 -3.31 16.52
N ASN A 76 4.07 -2.67 16.61
CA ASN A 76 5.16 -3.09 17.47
C ASN A 76 5.16 -2.27 18.77
N HIS A 77 5.27 -2.94 19.91
CA HIS A 77 5.46 -2.24 21.18
C HIS A 77 6.74 -1.39 21.13
N VAL A 78 6.59 -0.10 21.43
CA VAL A 78 7.73 0.80 21.50
C VAL A 78 8.39 0.69 22.87
N SER A 79 9.69 0.93 22.96
CA SER A 79 10.37 0.87 24.25
C SER A 79 10.12 2.13 25.11
N LEU A 80 10.27 2.01 26.43
CA LEU A 80 10.21 3.16 27.36
C LEU A 80 11.07 4.35 26.92
N GLU A 81 12.30 4.07 26.45
CA GLU A 81 13.22 5.09 25.95
C GLU A 81 12.65 5.83 24.73
N PHE A 82 11.98 5.09 23.85
CA PHE A 82 11.39 5.66 22.64
C PHE A 82 10.24 6.62 22.98
N LEU A 83 9.36 6.24 23.90
CA LEU A 83 8.29 7.10 24.39
C LEU A 83 8.81 8.40 25.02
N ILE A 84 9.92 8.33 25.78
CA ILE A 84 10.56 9.51 26.36
C ILE A 84 11.13 10.41 25.26
N LYS A 85 11.75 9.84 24.22
CA LYS A 85 12.27 10.63 23.08
C LYS A 85 11.15 11.35 22.32
N ILE A 86 9.98 10.73 22.19
CA ILE A 86 8.79 11.36 21.61
C ILE A 86 8.34 12.54 22.48
N LYS A 87 8.13 12.29 23.79
CA LYS A 87 7.69 13.32 24.74
C LYS A 87 8.64 14.52 24.79
N LYS A 88 9.95 14.28 24.72
CA LYS A 88 10.97 15.34 24.70
C LYS A 88 11.11 16.05 23.35
N GLY A 89 10.31 15.68 22.34
CA GLY A 89 10.39 16.24 20.99
C GLY A 89 11.67 15.87 20.24
N LEU A 90 12.44 14.89 20.74
CA LEU A 90 13.67 14.41 20.11
C LEU A 90 13.36 13.52 18.89
N ILE A 91 12.16 12.93 18.89
CA ILE A 91 11.63 12.13 17.79
C ILE A 91 10.20 12.59 17.54
N SER A 92 9.89 12.94 16.29
CA SER A 92 8.52 13.25 15.86
C SER A 92 7.91 12.03 15.20
N VAL A 93 7.14 11.24 15.95
CA VAL A 93 6.33 10.14 15.39
C VAL A 93 4.92 10.17 15.97
N THR A 94 3.96 9.74 15.17
CA THR A 94 2.59 9.50 15.61
C THR A 94 2.50 8.06 16.12
N LEU A 95 2.22 7.89 17.41
CA LEU A 95 1.94 6.56 17.97
C LEU A 95 0.59 6.06 17.47
N ASP A 96 0.45 4.76 17.34
CA ASP A 96 -0.79 4.14 16.90
C ASP A 96 -1.91 4.48 17.91
N GLU A 97 -3.07 4.92 17.41
CA GLU A 97 -4.26 5.06 18.25
C GLU A 97 -4.61 3.69 18.86
N LYS A 98 -5.24 3.69 20.05
CA LYS A 98 -5.74 2.45 20.66
C LYS A 98 -6.75 1.81 19.70
N LEU A 99 -6.29 0.84 18.93
CA LEU A 99 -7.15 0.03 18.10
C LEU A 99 -8.06 -0.80 19.02
N SER A 100 -9.35 -0.83 18.70
CA SER A 100 -10.29 -1.70 19.41
C SER A 100 -9.81 -3.16 19.35
N GLU A 101 -10.22 -3.98 20.32
CA GLU A 101 -9.89 -5.40 20.35
C GLU A 101 -10.36 -6.13 19.08
N GLU A 102 -11.47 -5.69 18.51
CA GLU A 102 -11.99 -6.09 17.20
C GLU A 102 -11.02 -5.77 16.06
N LEU A 103 -10.50 -4.54 15.99
CA LEU A 103 -9.51 -4.13 14.98
C LEU A 103 -8.20 -4.92 15.12
N ASN A 104 -7.72 -5.15 16.34
CA ASN A 104 -6.56 -6.00 16.60
C ASN A 104 -6.76 -7.45 16.13
N THR A 105 -7.98 -7.97 16.28
CA THR A 105 -8.32 -9.31 15.82
C THR A 105 -8.33 -9.37 14.29
N ILE A 106 -8.89 -8.36 13.62
CA ILE A 106 -8.88 -8.24 12.15
C ILE A 106 -7.43 -8.12 11.64
N LEU A 107 -6.60 -7.28 12.26
CA LEU A 107 -5.19 -7.13 11.91
C LEU A 107 -4.44 -8.45 12.00
N LYS A 108 -4.63 -9.21 13.09
CA LYS A 108 -4.03 -10.54 13.25
C LYS A 108 -4.49 -11.51 12.16
N LYS A 109 -5.75 -11.44 11.73
CA LYS A 109 -6.25 -12.25 10.60
C LYS A 109 -5.56 -11.85 9.30
N ILE A 110 -5.47 -10.55 8.98
CA ILE A 110 -4.80 -10.05 7.77
C ILE A 110 -3.31 -10.44 7.77
N GLN A 111 -2.64 -10.33 8.92
CA GLN A 111 -1.23 -10.71 9.08
C GLN A 111 -0.97 -12.21 8.81
N ARG A 112 -1.97 -13.08 8.95
CA ARG A 112 -1.84 -14.52 8.65
C ARG A 112 -1.79 -14.83 7.16
N ILE A 113 -2.28 -13.95 6.28
CA ILE A 113 -2.25 -14.18 4.83
C ILE A 113 -0.80 -14.09 4.33
N HIS A 114 -0.02 -13.09 4.73
CA HIS A 114 1.40 -12.92 4.37
C HIS A 114 2.14 -12.11 5.42
N PHE A 115 3.19 -12.62 6.09
CA PHE A 115 4.31 -11.81 6.63
C PHE A 115 5.61 -12.56 6.95
N SER A 116 6.03 -13.56 6.17
CA SER A 116 7.46 -13.93 6.15
C SER A 116 8.23 -12.92 5.29
N GLY A 117 8.42 -11.71 5.85
CA GLY A 117 9.06 -10.57 5.20
C GLY A 117 8.09 -9.43 4.91
N LEU A 118 7.68 -8.67 5.93
CA LEU A 118 6.91 -7.42 5.81
C LEU A 118 7.56 -6.42 4.83
N PRO A 119 6.93 -6.08 3.68
CA PRO A 119 7.41 -4.99 2.84
C PRO A 119 6.38 -3.85 2.82
N ASN A 120 6.60 -2.80 3.64
CA ASN A 120 6.01 -1.45 3.55
C ASN A 120 4.53 -1.33 3.08
N TYR A 121 3.56 -1.91 3.80
CA TYR A 121 2.24 -1.27 3.80
C TYR A 121 2.37 0.07 4.53
N SER A 122 1.69 1.12 4.06
CA SER A 122 1.46 2.26 4.94
C SER A 122 0.58 1.73 6.07
N TYR A 123 1.08 1.67 7.30
CA TYR A 123 0.29 1.22 8.45
C TYR A 123 -1.05 1.97 8.55
N HIS A 124 -1.06 3.23 8.11
CA HIS A 124 -2.27 4.02 7.90
C HIS A 124 -3.31 3.30 7.02
N ASP A 125 -2.93 2.77 5.86
CA ASP A 125 -3.87 2.13 4.92
C ASP A 125 -4.43 0.82 5.49
N LEU A 126 -3.60 0.09 6.24
CA LEU A 126 -4.05 -1.10 6.95
C LEU A 126 -5.04 -0.76 8.07
N VAL A 127 -4.79 0.31 8.83
CA VAL A 127 -5.71 0.80 9.86
C VAL A 127 -7.03 1.29 9.25
N GLU A 128 -6.98 2.08 8.18
CA GLU A 128 -8.17 2.53 7.47
C GLU A 128 -8.98 1.36 6.91
N PHE A 129 -8.31 0.35 6.34
CA PHE A 129 -8.98 -0.87 5.91
C PHE A 129 -9.66 -1.62 7.07
N CYS A 130 -8.99 -1.77 8.21
CA CYS A 130 -9.60 -2.39 9.38
C CYS A 130 -10.80 -1.58 9.91
N LYS A 131 -10.71 -0.24 9.91
CA LYS A 131 -11.84 0.63 10.25
C LYS A 131 -13.01 0.39 9.30
N MET A 132 -12.78 0.35 7.99
CA MET A 132 -13.82 0.06 7.00
C MET A 132 -14.50 -1.28 7.29
N ILE A 133 -13.75 -2.34 7.56
CA ILE A 133 -14.31 -3.67 7.92
C ILE A 133 -15.18 -3.57 9.18
N SER A 134 -14.71 -2.86 10.22
CA SER A 134 -15.47 -2.72 11.48
C SER A 134 -16.80 -1.99 11.33
N THR A 135 -16.98 -1.17 10.29
CA THR A 135 -18.26 -0.50 10.04
C THR A 135 -19.34 -1.43 9.49
N LYS A 136 -18.99 -2.64 9.03
CA LYS A 136 -19.89 -3.58 8.34
C LYS A 136 -20.60 -2.99 7.13
N GLN A 137 -20.10 -1.89 6.58
CA GLN A 137 -20.59 -1.34 5.33
C GLN A 137 -19.96 -2.07 4.14
N ARG A 138 -20.59 -1.94 2.98
CA ARG A 138 -20.02 -2.45 1.74
C ARG A 138 -18.63 -1.83 1.49
N ILE A 139 -17.66 -2.67 1.13
CA ILE A 139 -16.30 -2.33 0.71
C ILE A 139 -16.14 -2.74 -0.75
N ASP A 140 -15.74 -1.78 -1.57
CA ASP A 140 -15.47 -1.96 -2.98
C ASP A 140 -13.96 -2.13 -3.19
N PHE A 141 -13.52 -3.36 -3.41
CA PHE A 141 -12.15 -3.67 -3.78
C PHE A 141 -11.98 -3.38 -5.27
N ILE A 142 -10.99 -2.56 -5.61
CA ILE A 142 -10.67 -2.20 -6.99
C ILE A 142 -9.34 -2.84 -7.34
N LEU A 143 -9.37 -3.75 -8.32
CA LEU A 143 -8.26 -4.61 -8.73
C LEU A 143 -7.86 -4.25 -10.16
N PRO A 144 -7.06 -3.19 -10.36
CA PRO A 144 -6.50 -2.90 -11.67
C PRO A 144 -5.50 -3.99 -12.04
N VAL A 145 -5.69 -4.61 -13.21
CA VAL A 145 -4.86 -5.71 -13.70
C VAL A 145 -4.41 -5.43 -15.13
N CYS A 146 -3.14 -5.69 -15.40
CA CYS A 146 -2.62 -5.55 -16.75
C CYS A 146 -3.21 -6.64 -17.67
N PRO A 147 -3.22 -6.39 -18.99
CA PRO A 147 -3.51 -7.41 -19.99
C PRO A 147 -2.54 -8.62 -19.89
N ASP A 148 -2.85 -9.71 -20.61
CA ASP A 148 -2.04 -10.94 -20.62
C ASP A 148 -0.75 -10.81 -21.45
N TRP A 149 0.14 -9.92 -20.99
CA TRP A 149 1.46 -9.74 -21.57
C TRP A 149 2.31 -11.00 -21.42
N SER A 150 3.03 -11.35 -22.48
CA SER A 150 3.98 -12.46 -22.45
C SER A 150 5.04 -12.26 -21.35
N TYR A 151 5.38 -13.35 -20.67
CA TYR A 151 6.39 -13.37 -19.62
C TYR A 151 7.21 -14.67 -19.67
N ASP A 152 8.44 -14.59 -19.18
CA ASP A 152 9.31 -15.75 -18.98
C ASP A 152 8.96 -16.41 -17.63
N PRO A 153 8.43 -17.64 -17.61
CA PRO A 153 8.05 -18.31 -16.37
C PRO A 153 9.24 -18.69 -15.49
N THR A 154 10.44 -18.81 -16.06
CA THR A 154 11.66 -19.15 -15.30
C THR A 154 12.21 -17.95 -14.54
N LYS A 155 12.09 -16.75 -15.13
CA LYS A 155 12.58 -15.49 -14.56
C LYS A 155 11.48 -14.65 -13.91
N LEU A 156 10.21 -15.04 -14.05
CA LEU A 156 9.01 -14.32 -13.62
C LEU A 156 9.00 -12.85 -14.07
N ASN A 157 9.53 -12.60 -15.28
CA ASN A 157 9.67 -11.26 -15.84
C ASN A 157 8.89 -11.16 -17.15
N TYR A 158 8.18 -10.06 -17.36
CA TYR A 158 7.54 -9.76 -18.63
C TYR A 158 8.57 -9.66 -19.77
N THR A 159 8.22 -10.24 -20.92
CA THR A 159 8.97 -10.10 -22.17
C THR A 159 8.38 -9.00 -23.06
N PHE A 160 7.06 -8.76 -22.97
CA PHE A 160 6.32 -7.80 -23.81
C PHE A 160 6.46 -8.06 -25.32
N GLU A 161 6.77 -9.28 -25.72
CA GLU A 161 6.93 -9.66 -27.13
C GLU A 161 5.58 -9.81 -27.84
N LYS A 162 4.54 -10.21 -27.09
CA LYS A 162 3.17 -10.30 -27.57
C LYS A 162 2.17 -10.11 -26.44
N LEU A 163 0.95 -9.75 -26.83
CA LEU A 163 -0.24 -9.81 -26.00
C LEU A 163 -0.98 -11.14 -26.26
N ASN A 164 -1.21 -11.92 -25.22
CA ASN A 164 -1.99 -13.15 -25.32
C ASN A 164 -3.47 -12.90 -24.99
N ASP A 165 -4.28 -13.95 -25.03
CA ASP A 165 -5.72 -13.91 -24.83
C ASP A 165 -6.16 -14.53 -23.48
N GLY A 166 -5.22 -14.93 -22.62
CA GLY A 166 -5.42 -15.67 -21.38
C GLY A 166 -5.64 -14.78 -20.15
N ILE A 167 -5.43 -15.35 -18.97
CA ILE A 167 -5.45 -14.62 -17.70
C ILE A 167 -4.02 -14.18 -17.39
N GLY A 168 -3.76 -12.87 -17.47
CA GLY A 168 -2.44 -12.29 -17.24
C GLY A 168 -1.89 -12.53 -15.83
N LEU A 169 -0.57 -12.43 -15.70
CA LEU A 169 0.14 -12.70 -14.43
C LEU A 169 -0.39 -11.88 -13.25
N VAL A 170 -0.69 -10.58 -13.44
CA VAL A 170 -1.27 -9.75 -12.37
C VAL A 170 -2.71 -10.19 -12.05
N ALA A 171 -3.52 -10.50 -13.06
CA ALA A 171 -4.88 -10.99 -12.85
C ALA A 171 -4.91 -12.32 -12.08
N GLN A 172 -4.00 -13.25 -12.36
CA GLN A 172 -3.86 -14.50 -11.60
C GLN A 172 -3.51 -14.26 -10.13
N LYS A 173 -2.72 -13.22 -9.83
CA LYS A 173 -2.41 -12.83 -8.45
C LYS A 173 -3.63 -12.24 -7.77
N ALA A 174 -4.33 -11.33 -8.46
CA ALA A 174 -5.57 -10.73 -7.98
C ALA A 174 -6.62 -11.79 -7.62
N LEU A 175 -6.87 -12.75 -8.52
CA LEU A 175 -7.80 -13.88 -8.28
C LEU A 175 -7.45 -14.69 -7.02
N ARG A 176 -6.17 -15.00 -6.82
CA ARG A 176 -5.71 -15.72 -5.61
C ARG A 176 -5.93 -14.91 -4.36
N SER A 177 -5.60 -13.62 -4.38
CA SER A 177 -5.81 -12.73 -3.23
C SER A 177 -7.29 -12.49 -2.94
N THR A 178 -8.16 -12.48 -3.95
CA THR A 178 -9.62 -12.46 -3.77
C THR A 178 -10.08 -13.70 -3.00
N LYS A 179 -9.62 -14.90 -3.37
CA LYS A 179 -9.90 -16.15 -2.63
C LYS A 179 -9.44 -16.05 -1.16
N ASP A 180 -8.23 -15.54 -0.94
CA ASP A 180 -7.69 -15.38 0.42
C ASP A 180 -8.50 -14.38 1.27
N LEU A 181 -8.89 -13.23 0.69
CA LEU A 181 -9.73 -12.23 1.37
C LEU A 181 -11.10 -12.79 1.73
N ILE A 182 -11.75 -13.46 0.78
CA ILE A 182 -13.03 -14.15 0.98
C ILE A 182 -12.94 -15.14 2.15
N ASN A 183 -11.89 -15.96 2.18
CA ASN A 183 -11.69 -16.95 3.24
C ASN A 183 -11.49 -16.33 4.63
N ILE A 184 -10.85 -15.17 4.72
CA ILE A 184 -10.60 -14.51 6.01
C ILE A 184 -11.84 -13.81 6.56
N PHE A 185 -12.62 -13.23 5.67
CA PHE A 185 -13.80 -12.45 6.00
C PHE A 185 -15.07 -13.22 5.68
N LEU A 186 -15.03 -14.56 5.77
CA LEU A 186 -16.17 -15.47 5.55
C LEU A 186 -17.50 -14.96 6.12
N PRO A 187 -17.56 -14.48 7.38
CA PRO A 187 -18.81 -13.95 7.95
C PRO A 187 -19.29 -12.63 7.36
N ASP A 188 -18.40 -11.85 6.76
CA ASP A 188 -18.64 -10.49 6.25
C ASP A 188 -18.65 -10.43 4.71
N GLN A 189 -18.63 -11.59 4.03
CA GLN A 189 -18.51 -11.68 2.57
C GLN A 189 -19.57 -10.88 1.82
N GLU A 190 -20.77 -10.78 2.38
CA GLU A 190 -21.87 -10.01 1.77
C GLU A 190 -21.54 -8.52 1.63
N ASN A 191 -20.63 -8.01 2.46
CA ASN A 191 -20.20 -6.62 2.42
C ASN A 191 -19.10 -6.38 1.38
N PHE A 192 -18.57 -7.38 0.70
CA PHE A 192 -17.47 -7.19 -0.22
C PHE A 192 -17.92 -7.24 -1.66
N TYR A 193 -17.39 -6.30 -2.46
CA TYR A 193 -17.58 -6.27 -3.90
C TYR A 193 -16.24 -6.06 -4.59
N PHE A 194 -15.97 -6.82 -5.64
CA PHE A 194 -14.68 -6.84 -6.33
C PHE A 194 -14.82 -6.32 -7.76
N HIS A 195 -14.16 -5.21 -8.06
CA HIS A 195 -14.08 -4.62 -9.40
C HIS A 195 -12.74 -4.99 -10.04
N PHE A 196 -12.73 -5.98 -10.92
CA PHE A 196 -11.54 -6.29 -11.72
C PHE A 196 -11.51 -5.37 -12.93
N ILE A 197 -10.45 -4.56 -13.06
CA ILE A 197 -10.34 -3.59 -14.13
C ILE A 197 -9.17 -3.98 -15.03
N ILE A 198 -9.49 -4.53 -16.20
CA ILE A 198 -8.52 -5.08 -17.14
C ILE A 198 -8.09 -3.99 -18.11
N GLY A 199 -6.78 -3.82 -18.20
CA GLY A 199 -6.19 -2.91 -19.16
C GLY A 199 -5.02 -2.18 -18.56
N ASP A 200 -4.22 -1.63 -19.45
CA ASP A 200 -3.21 -0.67 -19.11
C ASP A 200 -3.57 0.61 -19.85
N SER A 201 -3.38 1.77 -19.22
CA SER A 201 -3.39 3.05 -19.93
C SER A 201 -2.39 3.02 -21.09
N MET A 202 -1.34 2.20 -20.97
CA MET A 202 -0.40 1.99 -22.06
C MET A 202 -1.04 1.40 -23.33
N GLY A 203 -2.06 0.56 -23.18
CA GLY A 203 -2.81 0.01 -24.32
C GLY A 203 -3.63 1.04 -25.08
N LEU A 204 -3.66 2.30 -24.63
CA LEU A 204 -4.36 3.42 -25.24
C LEU A 204 -3.42 4.35 -26.02
N ASN A 205 -2.11 4.10 -25.97
CA ASN A 205 -1.11 4.86 -26.72
C ASN A 205 -0.66 4.08 -27.97
N PRO A 206 -0.80 4.66 -29.18
CA PRO A 206 -0.36 4.03 -30.43
C PRO A 206 1.11 3.55 -30.43
N ASP A 207 2.02 4.27 -29.78
CA ASP A 207 3.44 3.92 -29.77
C ASP A 207 3.71 2.65 -28.94
N GLN A 208 2.95 2.44 -27.87
CA GLN A 208 3.06 1.27 -27.00
C GLN A 208 2.34 0.06 -27.58
N ILE A 209 1.21 0.26 -28.27
CA ILE A 209 0.53 -0.78 -29.06
C ILE A 209 1.51 -1.33 -30.12
N LYS A 210 2.20 -0.45 -30.84
CA LYS A 210 3.26 -0.83 -31.80
C LYS A 210 4.41 -1.57 -31.13
N ALA A 211 4.91 -1.06 -30.01
CA ALA A 211 6.02 -1.66 -29.28
C ALA A 211 5.70 -3.10 -28.80
N ALA A 212 4.41 -3.40 -28.61
CA ALA A 212 3.95 -4.68 -28.11
C ALA A 212 3.45 -5.64 -29.21
N ASN A 213 3.75 -5.35 -30.48
CA ASN A 213 3.36 -6.15 -31.66
C ASN A 213 1.85 -6.40 -31.78
N VAL A 214 1.03 -5.49 -31.27
CA VAL A 214 -0.42 -5.49 -31.50
C VAL A 214 -0.70 -4.55 -32.67
N LYS A 215 -1.53 -4.96 -33.62
CA LYS A 215 -1.76 -4.21 -34.87
C LYS A 215 -2.36 -2.83 -34.61
N ASP A 216 -3.36 -2.78 -33.75
CA ASP A 216 -4.11 -1.57 -33.42
C ASP A 216 -4.88 -1.72 -32.09
N PHE A 217 -5.51 -0.62 -31.68
CA PHE A 217 -6.33 -0.59 -30.47
C PHE A 217 -7.52 -1.57 -30.50
N THR A 218 -8.05 -1.88 -31.68
CA THR A 218 -9.18 -2.81 -31.82
C THR A 218 -8.72 -4.23 -31.49
N GLU A 219 -7.55 -4.64 -31.96
CA GLU A 219 -6.95 -5.93 -31.60
C GLU A 219 -6.62 -6.00 -30.10
N PHE A 220 -6.01 -4.94 -29.55
CA PHE A 220 -5.74 -4.83 -28.11
C PHE A 220 -7.02 -5.04 -27.28
N LYS A 221 -8.09 -4.33 -27.65
CA LYS A 221 -9.39 -4.43 -26.97
C LYS A 221 -9.99 -5.83 -27.08
N LYS A 222 -9.90 -6.48 -28.25
CA LYS A 222 -10.37 -7.87 -28.44
C LYS A 222 -9.66 -8.86 -27.51
N LEU A 223 -8.34 -8.73 -27.35
CA LEU A 223 -7.57 -9.59 -26.46
C LEU A 223 -7.95 -9.34 -24.99
N CYS A 224 -8.15 -8.07 -24.59
CA CYS A 224 -8.65 -7.75 -23.25
C CYS A 224 -10.06 -8.29 -22.98
N ILE A 225 -10.96 -8.26 -23.97
CA ILE A 225 -12.31 -8.89 -23.87
C ILE A 225 -12.20 -10.40 -23.68
N SER A 226 -11.23 -11.05 -24.32
CA SER A 226 -10.97 -12.49 -24.09
C SER A 226 -10.54 -12.75 -22.65
N SER A 227 -9.58 -11.97 -22.14
CA SER A 227 -9.13 -12.05 -20.75
C SER A 227 -10.28 -11.80 -19.76
N GLN A 228 -11.16 -10.84 -20.04
CA GLN A 228 -12.35 -10.52 -19.25
C GLN A 228 -13.21 -11.75 -19.02
N LYS A 229 -13.63 -12.43 -20.10
CA LYS A 229 -14.47 -13.64 -20.01
C LYS A 229 -13.81 -14.76 -19.21
N LYS A 230 -12.49 -14.93 -19.35
CA LYS A 230 -11.74 -15.96 -18.60
C LYS A 230 -11.68 -15.63 -17.11
N ILE A 231 -11.47 -14.35 -16.75
CA ILE A 231 -11.48 -13.88 -15.36
C ILE A 231 -12.88 -14.00 -14.74
N GLU A 232 -13.93 -13.61 -15.47
CA GLU A 232 -15.33 -13.79 -15.04
C GLU A 232 -15.65 -15.26 -14.74
N THR A 233 -15.26 -16.16 -15.64
CA THR A 233 -15.46 -17.60 -15.47
C THR A 233 -14.76 -18.12 -14.21
N GLU A 234 -13.51 -17.73 -13.99
CA GLU A 234 -12.76 -18.12 -12.80
C GLU A 234 -13.40 -17.55 -11.52
N LEU A 235 -13.82 -16.27 -11.51
CA LEU A 235 -14.51 -15.65 -10.37
C LEU A 235 -15.83 -16.37 -10.04
N SER A 236 -16.65 -16.65 -11.04
CA SER A 236 -17.92 -17.37 -10.88
C SER A 236 -17.76 -18.76 -10.27
N SER A 237 -16.57 -19.37 -10.34
CA SER A 237 -16.32 -20.68 -9.73
C SER A 237 -16.25 -20.65 -8.19
N PHE A 238 -16.03 -19.48 -7.59
CA PHE A 238 -15.87 -19.35 -6.12
C PHE A 238 -16.54 -18.12 -5.51
N LEU A 239 -17.12 -17.23 -6.31
CA LEU A 239 -17.79 -16.02 -5.86
C LEU A 239 -19.13 -15.86 -6.59
N ASN A 240 -20.16 -15.44 -5.87
CA ASN A 240 -21.47 -15.14 -6.45
C ASN A 240 -21.34 -13.94 -7.41
N THR A 241 -21.99 -14.01 -8.57
CA THR A 241 -21.95 -12.98 -9.63
C THR A 241 -22.42 -11.61 -9.16
N ASN A 242 -23.18 -11.52 -8.06
CA ASN A 242 -23.60 -10.26 -7.46
C ASN A 242 -22.51 -9.56 -6.63
N HIS A 243 -21.31 -10.15 -6.51
CA HIS A 243 -20.20 -9.63 -5.70
C HIS A 243 -18.99 -9.20 -6.54
N PHE A 244 -19.09 -9.19 -7.86
CA PHE A 244 -17.99 -8.71 -8.69
C PHE A 244 -18.44 -8.12 -10.02
N THR A 245 -17.58 -7.26 -10.58
CA THR A 245 -17.56 -6.94 -12.01
C THR A 245 -16.17 -7.21 -12.57
N VAL A 246 -16.12 -7.43 -13.88
CA VAL A 246 -14.88 -7.43 -14.65
C VAL A 246 -15.08 -6.45 -15.79
N ASP A 247 -14.41 -5.30 -15.72
CA ASP A 247 -14.57 -4.18 -16.65
C ASP A 247 -13.28 -3.94 -17.42
N LEU A 248 -13.40 -3.36 -18.62
CA LEU A 248 -12.24 -2.87 -19.36
C LEU A 248 -11.92 -1.44 -18.95
N MET A 249 -10.64 -1.15 -18.71
CA MET A 249 -10.16 0.19 -18.40
C MET A 249 -10.58 1.20 -19.48
N SER A 250 -10.49 0.80 -20.74
CA SER A 250 -10.87 1.62 -21.87
C SER A 250 -12.36 1.99 -21.89
N ASP A 251 -13.22 1.06 -21.50
CA ASP A 251 -14.66 1.31 -21.46
C ASP A 251 -15.02 2.23 -20.29
N LEU A 252 -14.37 2.06 -19.14
CA LEU A 252 -14.53 2.96 -18.00
C LEU A 252 -14.07 4.38 -18.32
N LEU A 253 -12.88 4.52 -18.92
CA LEU A 253 -12.37 5.81 -19.35
C LEU A 253 -13.29 6.45 -20.40
N SER A 254 -13.81 5.67 -21.37
CA SER A 254 -14.68 6.20 -22.44
C SER A 254 -16.00 6.80 -21.94
N LYS A 255 -16.48 6.39 -20.76
CA LYS A 255 -17.69 6.96 -20.14
C LYS A 255 -17.43 8.37 -19.61
N GLU A 256 -16.22 8.64 -19.15
CA GLU A 256 -15.82 9.91 -18.54
C GLU A 256 -15.14 10.84 -19.55
N LEU A 257 -14.34 10.27 -20.46
CA LEU A 257 -13.46 10.98 -21.38
C LEU A 257 -13.34 10.22 -22.71
N SER A 258 -13.45 10.92 -23.84
CA SER A 258 -13.02 10.35 -25.12
C SER A 258 -11.53 9.99 -25.09
N LEU A 259 -11.09 9.07 -25.95
CA LEU A 259 -9.66 8.69 -26.04
C LEU A 259 -8.77 9.92 -26.28
N ASP A 260 -9.17 10.80 -27.21
CA ASP A 260 -8.49 12.06 -27.48
C ASP A 260 -8.50 12.99 -26.26
N GLY A 261 -9.61 13.02 -25.51
CA GLY A 261 -9.74 13.77 -24.26
C GLY A 261 -8.80 13.25 -23.18
N TYR A 262 -8.66 11.94 -23.05
CA TYR A 262 -7.71 11.30 -22.14
C TYR A 262 -6.27 11.64 -22.50
N THR A 263 -5.89 11.53 -23.78
CA THR A 263 -4.53 11.87 -24.24
C THR A 263 -4.21 13.34 -23.97
N LYS A 264 -5.14 14.26 -24.26
CA LYS A 264 -4.96 15.69 -23.96
C LYS A 264 -4.81 15.95 -22.45
N LEU A 265 -5.66 15.32 -21.63
CA LEU A 265 -5.57 15.44 -20.17
C LEU A 265 -4.21 14.96 -19.66
N LEU A 266 -3.72 13.82 -20.16
CA LEU A 266 -2.41 13.29 -19.80
C LEU A 266 -1.28 14.25 -20.17
N GLU A 267 -1.30 14.81 -21.39
CA GLU A 267 -0.32 15.79 -21.84
C GLU A 267 -0.34 17.08 -21.01
N ASP A 268 -1.52 17.59 -20.69
CA ASP A 268 -1.67 18.83 -19.91
C ASP A 268 -1.21 18.63 -18.46
N LEU A 269 -1.54 17.49 -17.85
CA LEU A 269 -1.03 17.13 -16.52
C LEU A 269 0.48 16.92 -16.53
N PHE A 270 1.03 16.35 -17.61
CA PHE A 270 2.47 16.15 -17.75
C PHE A 270 3.23 17.48 -17.87
N LYS A 271 2.73 18.42 -18.69
CA LYS A 271 3.31 19.78 -18.82
C LYS A 271 3.32 20.54 -17.49
N ASN A 272 2.29 20.33 -16.68
CA ASN A 272 2.11 21.00 -15.39
C ASN A 272 2.59 20.14 -14.20
N PHE A 273 3.35 19.08 -14.44
CA PHE A 273 3.74 18.14 -13.40
C PHE A 273 4.74 18.78 -12.42
N ASP A 274 4.33 18.89 -11.16
CA ASP A 274 5.18 19.40 -10.08
C ASP A 274 6.01 18.25 -9.45
N LEU A 275 7.27 18.18 -9.85
CA LEU A 275 8.26 17.23 -9.32
C LEU A 275 8.50 17.39 -7.80
N GLU A 276 8.45 18.61 -7.26
CA GLU A 276 8.64 18.85 -5.83
C GLU A 276 7.45 18.31 -5.02
N LYS A 277 6.21 18.51 -5.52
CA LYS A 277 5.02 17.88 -4.93
C LYS A 277 5.07 16.35 -5.03
N CYS A 278 5.56 15.83 -6.15
CA CYS A 278 5.81 14.39 -6.31
C CYS A 278 6.78 13.89 -5.23
N TYR A 279 7.94 14.54 -5.05
CA TYR A 279 8.93 14.13 -4.03
C TYR A 279 8.36 14.11 -2.61
N LYS A 280 7.43 15.01 -2.28
CA LYS A 280 6.72 14.98 -0.98
C LYS A 280 5.89 13.71 -0.82
N THR A 281 5.21 13.26 -1.87
CA THR A 281 4.45 11.99 -1.87
C THR A 281 5.39 10.79 -1.69
N PHE A 282 6.58 10.84 -2.30
CA PHE A 282 7.64 9.84 -2.13
C PHE A 282 8.47 10.03 -0.85
N LYS A 283 8.12 11.01 -0.01
CA LYS A 283 8.86 11.50 1.18
C LYS A 283 10.22 12.14 0.88
N THR A 284 10.98 11.65 -0.10
CA THR A 284 12.29 12.18 -0.49
C THR A 284 12.54 11.99 -1.99
N LYS A 285 13.40 12.85 -2.56
CA LYS A 285 13.94 12.68 -3.92
C LYS A 285 14.65 11.33 -4.09
N LYS A 286 15.44 10.91 -3.10
CA LYS A 286 16.16 9.62 -3.11
C LYS A 286 15.20 8.43 -3.25
N ASN A 287 14.04 8.46 -2.58
CA ASN A 287 13.04 7.40 -2.72
C ASN A 287 12.44 7.38 -4.13
N PHE A 288 12.13 8.55 -4.69
CA PHE A 288 11.68 8.66 -6.08
C PHE A 288 12.72 8.07 -7.04
N GLU A 289 13.98 8.48 -6.94
CA GLU A 289 15.07 7.96 -7.79
C GLU A 289 15.27 6.45 -7.63
N THR A 290 15.09 5.92 -6.41
CA THR A 290 15.15 4.48 -6.15
C THR A 290 14.03 3.73 -6.86
N GLN A 291 12.81 4.27 -6.87
CA GLN A 291 11.68 3.67 -7.59
C GLN A 291 11.83 3.80 -9.12
N LEU A 292 12.34 4.94 -9.59
CA LEU A 292 12.66 5.12 -11.00
C LEU A 292 13.68 4.07 -11.47
N LYS A 293 14.79 3.92 -10.75
CA LYS A 293 15.84 2.93 -11.07
C LYS A 293 15.33 1.49 -11.01
N SER A 294 14.43 1.17 -10.08
CA SER A 294 13.84 -0.18 -10.02
C SER A 294 12.91 -0.47 -11.20
N ARG A 295 12.30 0.57 -11.78
CA ARG A 295 11.42 0.47 -12.96
C ARG A 295 12.15 0.59 -14.29
N ALA A 296 13.32 1.22 -14.33
CA ALA A 296 14.10 1.43 -15.56
C ALA A 296 14.26 0.16 -16.42
N PRO A 297 14.61 -1.04 -15.88
CA PRO A 297 14.75 -2.24 -16.71
C PRO A 297 13.44 -2.70 -17.40
N LEU A 298 12.29 -2.35 -16.81
CA LEU A 298 10.99 -2.61 -17.43
C LEU A 298 10.78 -1.69 -18.62
N TYR A 299 11.07 -0.40 -18.44
CA TYR A 299 10.90 0.62 -19.47
C TYR A 299 11.90 0.46 -20.62
N GLU A 300 13.13 0.07 -20.34
CA GLU A 300 14.11 -0.31 -21.36
C GLU A 300 13.58 -1.43 -22.27
N LYS A 301 12.90 -2.43 -21.69
CA LYS A 301 12.33 -3.54 -22.46
C LYS A 301 11.12 -3.13 -23.28
N ILE A 302 10.19 -2.38 -22.69
CA ILE A 302 8.94 -1.96 -23.34
C ILE A 302 9.23 -0.93 -24.43
N TYR A 303 9.97 0.13 -24.10
CA TYR A 303 10.14 1.30 -24.95
C TYR A 303 11.43 1.30 -25.78
N LYS A 304 12.29 0.29 -25.59
CA LYS A 304 13.61 0.21 -26.24
C LYS A 304 14.46 1.47 -26.00
N GLN A 305 14.34 2.04 -24.81
CA GLN A 305 14.97 3.30 -24.41
C GLN A 305 15.91 3.07 -23.23
N THR A 306 17.15 3.52 -23.34
CA THR A 306 18.18 3.41 -22.29
C THR A 306 18.56 4.76 -21.68
N ASP A 307 18.14 5.87 -22.29
CA ASP A 307 18.35 7.21 -21.76
C ASP A 307 17.50 7.42 -20.49
N MET A 308 18.18 7.65 -19.36
CA MET A 308 17.55 7.82 -18.06
C MET A 308 16.65 9.04 -17.97
N ASP A 309 16.91 10.11 -18.74
CA ASP A 309 16.05 11.29 -18.75
C ASP A 309 14.73 10.96 -19.45
N VAL A 310 14.77 10.20 -20.54
CA VAL A 310 13.57 9.72 -21.24
C VAL A 310 12.82 8.68 -20.40
N ILE A 311 13.52 7.75 -19.76
CA ILE A 311 12.93 6.79 -18.80
C ILE A 311 12.25 7.53 -17.65
N GLN A 312 12.83 8.62 -17.13
CA GLN A 312 12.20 9.44 -16.11
C GLN A 312 10.91 10.08 -16.62
N GLN A 313 10.89 10.60 -17.85
CA GLN A 313 9.66 11.15 -18.42
C GLN A 313 8.56 10.09 -18.58
N ILE A 314 8.91 8.88 -19.04
CA ILE A 314 7.99 7.73 -19.11
C ILE A 314 7.45 7.39 -17.71
N TYR A 315 8.33 7.32 -16.72
CA TYR A 315 7.95 7.05 -15.34
C TYR A 315 6.97 8.10 -14.79
N ILE A 316 7.23 9.38 -15.05
CA ILE A 316 6.34 10.47 -14.65
C ILE A 316 4.97 10.34 -15.32
N LYS A 317 4.93 10.06 -16.64
CA LYS A 317 3.67 9.81 -17.34
C LYS A 317 2.87 8.69 -16.68
N HIS A 318 3.52 7.56 -16.38
CA HIS A 318 2.85 6.47 -15.68
C HIS A 318 2.33 6.89 -14.29
N LEU A 319 3.07 7.70 -13.52
CA LEU A 319 2.56 8.21 -12.24
C LEU A 319 1.32 9.09 -12.39
N ILE A 320 1.26 9.90 -13.46
CA ILE A 320 0.08 10.71 -13.79
C ILE A 320 -1.09 9.82 -14.19
N GLU A 321 -0.86 8.77 -14.99
CA GLU A 321 -1.91 7.83 -15.36
C GLU A 321 -2.54 7.20 -14.11
N TYR A 322 -1.71 6.75 -13.16
CA TYR A 322 -2.18 6.25 -11.87
C TYR A 322 -2.97 7.29 -11.06
N ASN A 323 -2.63 8.58 -11.17
CA ASN A 323 -3.38 9.67 -10.56
C ASN A 323 -4.77 9.84 -11.19
N ILE A 324 -4.84 9.80 -12.54
CA ILE A 324 -6.11 9.85 -13.28
C ILE A 324 -6.99 8.66 -12.89
N LEU A 325 -6.40 7.45 -12.85
CA LEU A 325 -7.11 6.23 -12.42
C LEU A 325 -7.60 6.32 -10.98
N ALA A 326 -6.81 6.88 -10.06
CA ALA A 326 -7.27 7.12 -8.69
C ALA A 326 -8.50 8.03 -8.65
N SER A 327 -8.56 9.06 -9.50
CA SER A 327 -9.74 9.93 -9.61
C SER A 327 -10.97 9.16 -10.08
N LEU A 328 -10.80 8.26 -11.05
CA LEU A 328 -11.88 7.40 -11.55
C LEU A 328 -12.35 6.42 -10.46
N PHE A 329 -11.40 5.74 -9.82
CA PHE A 329 -11.67 4.70 -8.81
C PHE A 329 -12.30 5.25 -7.53
N LYS A 330 -12.03 6.52 -7.20
CA LYS A 330 -12.66 7.19 -6.06
C LYS A 330 -14.19 7.24 -6.19
N ASN A 331 -14.73 7.16 -7.39
CA ASN A 331 -16.17 7.28 -7.65
C ASN A 331 -16.91 5.93 -7.74
N PHE A 332 -16.22 4.80 -7.58
CA PHE A 332 -16.83 3.47 -7.71
C PHE A 332 -17.78 3.12 -6.54
N GLY A 333 -17.51 3.70 -5.37
CA GLY A 333 -18.22 3.43 -4.13
C GLY A 333 -17.79 4.37 -3.01
N LYS A 334 -18.31 4.16 -1.80
CA LYS A 334 -17.98 4.98 -0.62
C LYS A 334 -16.74 4.49 0.13
N ASN A 335 -16.52 3.17 0.17
CA ASN A 335 -15.43 2.54 0.90
C ASN A 335 -14.54 1.77 -0.08
N ASN A 336 -13.77 2.52 -0.87
CA ASN A 336 -12.96 1.94 -1.93
C ASN A 336 -11.58 1.55 -1.43
N VAL A 337 -11.15 0.34 -1.77
CA VAL A 337 -9.82 -0.18 -1.45
C VAL A 337 -9.15 -0.61 -2.75
N ILE A 338 -8.11 0.10 -3.16
CA ILE A 338 -7.35 -0.26 -4.37
C ILE A 338 -6.34 -1.34 -4.00
N LEU A 339 -6.46 -2.51 -4.62
CA LEU A 339 -5.49 -3.59 -4.48
C LEU A 339 -4.42 -3.46 -5.56
N GLY A 340 -3.36 -2.74 -5.24
CA GLY A 340 -2.24 -2.48 -6.13
C GLY A 340 -1.31 -3.69 -6.25
N PHE A 341 -1.64 -4.63 -7.12
CA PHE A 341 -0.80 -5.79 -7.44
C PHE A 341 0.38 -5.48 -8.37
N ASP A 342 0.42 -4.27 -8.94
CA ASP A 342 1.59 -3.78 -9.68
C ASP A 342 2.77 -3.52 -8.71
N ALA A 343 3.98 -3.36 -9.23
CA ALA A 343 5.18 -3.19 -8.42
C ALA A 343 5.04 -2.01 -7.45
N LYS A 344 5.42 -2.30 -6.21
CA LYS A 344 5.35 -1.52 -4.96
C LYS A 344 5.53 0.00 -5.09
N GLY A 345 6.36 0.48 -6.01
CA GLY A 345 6.57 1.92 -6.24
C GLY A 345 5.38 2.68 -6.86
N MET A 346 4.52 1.99 -7.62
CA MET A 346 3.45 2.66 -8.39
C MET A 346 2.19 2.93 -7.58
N GLN A 347 2.03 2.28 -6.43
CA GLN A 347 0.93 2.58 -5.50
C GLN A 347 0.92 4.04 -5.05
N LEU A 348 2.10 4.67 -4.99
CA LEU A 348 2.23 6.08 -4.69
C LEU A 348 1.57 6.97 -5.76
N GLY A 349 1.49 6.52 -7.01
CA GLY A 349 0.77 7.23 -8.08
C GLY A 349 -0.71 7.42 -7.73
N TYR A 350 -1.38 6.40 -7.17
CA TYR A 350 -2.76 6.55 -6.70
C TYR A 350 -2.87 7.58 -5.56
N LYS A 351 -1.89 7.57 -4.64
CA LYS A 351 -1.82 8.49 -3.50
C LYS A 351 -1.48 9.93 -3.87
N MET A 352 -0.98 10.19 -5.08
CA MET A 352 -0.77 11.56 -5.57
C MET A 352 -2.08 12.29 -5.81
N HIS A 353 -3.17 11.57 -6.10
CA HIS A 353 -4.51 12.14 -6.26
C HIS A 353 -5.10 12.51 -4.89
N ASP A 354 -5.10 11.54 -3.98
CA ASP A 354 -5.62 11.69 -2.62
C ASP A 354 -4.82 10.79 -1.67
N THR A 355 -4.14 11.41 -0.71
CA THR A 355 -3.30 10.71 0.26
C THR A 355 -4.09 9.77 1.17
N ASN A 356 -5.41 9.95 1.25
CA ASN A 356 -6.31 9.15 2.09
C ASN A 356 -6.90 7.93 1.37
N LEU A 357 -6.74 7.80 0.05
CA LEU A 357 -7.23 6.61 -0.68
C LEU A 357 -6.61 5.33 -0.11
N CYS A 358 -7.41 4.36 0.34
CA CYS A 358 -6.86 3.11 0.87
C CYS A 358 -6.24 2.30 -0.28
N VAL A 359 -4.93 2.10 -0.26
CA VAL A 359 -4.20 1.30 -1.25
C VAL A 359 -3.45 0.18 -0.54
N LEU A 360 -3.78 -1.07 -0.87
CA LEU A 360 -3.16 -2.26 -0.29
C LEU A 360 -2.39 -3.05 -1.36
N SER A 361 -1.34 -3.74 -0.92
CA SER A 361 -0.40 -4.45 -1.79
C SER A 361 -0.18 -5.88 -1.34
N PHE A 362 -0.94 -6.85 -1.84
CA PHE A 362 -0.67 -8.25 -1.51
C PHE A 362 0.43 -8.81 -2.41
N GLN A 363 1.63 -8.99 -1.86
CA GLN A 363 2.70 -9.75 -2.50
C GLN A 363 3.00 -10.99 -1.68
N LYS A 364 2.64 -12.17 -2.21
CA LYS A 364 3.21 -13.44 -1.76
C LYS A 364 4.61 -13.53 -2.37
N HIS A 365 5.63 -13.69 -1.54
CA HIS A 365 6.94 -14.15 -1.99
C HIS A 365 6.87 -15.61 -2.39
#